data_AF-A0A6B3AK34-F1
#
_entry.id   AF-A0A6B3AK34-F1
#
_cell.length_a   1.000
_cell.length_b   1.000
_cell.length_c   1.000
_cell.angle_alpha   90.00
_cell.angle_beta   90.00
_cell.angle_gamma   90.00
#
_symmetry.space_group_name_H-M   'P 1'
#
loop_
_entity.id
_entity.type
_entity.pdbx_description
1 polymer ?
#
loop_
_entity_poly.entity_id
_entity_poly.type
_entity_poly.pdbx_seq_one_letter_code
_entity_poly.pdbx_strand_id
1 'polypeptide(L)'
;MNPVRYRILGTTQALHADGTVVPVGGARLRALLTVLALRAGRTVPVGTLVDEVWDGDPPADATGALQALVGRLRRTLGADTVASADGGYRLTAAPDDVDLHRFERL
;
A
#
# COMPACT_ATOMS: atom_id res chain seq x y z
N MET A 1 12.42 11.82 9.25
CA MET A 1 11.06 11.32 9.57
C MET A 1 11.21 9.86 9.97
N ASN A 2 10.63 9.43 11.08
CA ASN A 2 10.69 8.01 11.43
C ASN A 2 9.75 7.21 10.51
N PRO A 3 10.18 6.05 9.99
CA PRO A 3 9.45 5.33 8.96
C PRO A 3 8.14 4.75 9.50
N VAL A 4 7.10 4.77 8.67
CA VAL A 4 5.86 4.02 8.89
C VAL A 4 6.17 2.54 8.69
N ARG A 5 5.67 1.69 9.58
CA ARG A 5 5.83 0.22 9.48
C ARG A 5 4.53 -0.41 8.97
N TYR A 6 4.66 -1.48 8.20
CA TYR A 6 3.55 -2.18 7.57
C TYR A 6 3.50 -3.63 8.05
N ARG A 7 2.32 -4.06 8.48
CA ARG A 7 2.07 -5.46 8.82
C ARG A 7 1.09 -6.05 7.83
N ILE A 8 1.49 -7.12 7.17
CA ILE A 8 0.69 -7.84 6.17
C ILE A 8 0.59 -9.34 6.45
N LEU A 9 1.32 -9.87 7.44
CA LEU A 9 1.18 -11.24 7.92
C LEU A 9 -0.04 -11.37 8.85
N GLY A 10 -1.22 -11.08 8.30
CA GLY A 10 -2.48 -10.99 9.03
C GLY A 10 -3.33 -9.83 8.51
N THR A 11 -4.18 -9.26 9.36
CA THR A 11 -4.94 -8.05 8.97
C THR A 11 -3.98 -6.92 8.65
N THR A 12 -4.07 -6.38 7.43
CA THR A 12 -3.16 -5.33 6.98
C THR A 12 -3.27 -4.07 7.84
N GLN A 13 -2.13 -3.66 8.40
CA GLN A 13 -1.99 -2.49 9.29
C GLN A 13 -0.82 -1.61 8.85
N ALA A 14 -0.95 -0.31 9.10
CA ALA A 14 0.16 0.64 9.11
C ALA A 14 0.36 1.13 10.54
N LEU A 15 1.61 1.34 10.94
CA LEU A 15 1.99 1.80 12.26
C LEU A 15 2.88 3.02 12.13
N HIS A 16 2.60 4.05 12.90
CA HIS A 16 3.57 5.10 13.14
C HIS A 16 4.82 4.53 13.84
N ALA A 17 5.89 5.30 13.83
CA ALA A 17 7.16 4.86 14.40
C ALA A 17 7.13 4.62 15.92
N ASP A 18 6.21 5.28 16.62
CA ASP A 18 5.92 5.08 18.05
C ASP A 18 5.12 3.78 18.31
N GLY A 19 4.72 3.06 17.26
CA GLY A 19 3.92 1.84 17.33
C GLY A 19 2.41 2.08 17.30
N THR A 20 1.96 3.34 17.22
CA THR A 20 0.52 3.67 17.14
C THR A 20 -0.05 3.20 15.80
N VAL A 21 -1.18 2.50 15.83
CA VAL A 21 -1.86 2.01 14.63
C VAL A 21 -2.51 3.16 13.88
N VAL A 22 -2.25 3.25 12.58
CA VAL A 22 -2.94 4.17 11.68
C VAL A 22 -4.18 3.47 11.10
N PRO A 23 -5.39 4.05 11.26
CA PRO A 23 -6.61 3.41 10.79
C PRO A 23 -6.71 3.44 9.25
N VAL A 24 -6.28 2.36 8.60
CA VAL A 24 -6.48 2.14 7.17
C VAL A 24 -7.89 1.60 6.94
N GLY A 25 -8.82 2.52 6.69
CA GLY A 25 -10.25 2.23 6.58
C GLY A 25 -10.66 1.61 5.24
N GLY A 26 -11.41 0.51 5.30
CA GLY A 26 -12.05 -0.16 4.16
C GLY A 26 -11.22 -1.28 3.53
N ALA A 27 -11.90 -2.31 3.03
CA ALA A 27 -11.26 -3.49 2.46
C ALA A 27 -10.37 -3.15 1.24
N ARG A 28 -10.84 -2.27 0.34
CA ARG A 28 -10.06 -1.90 -0.86
C ARG A 28 -8.84 -1.06 -0.56
N LEU A 29 -8.91 -0.19 0.46
CA LEU A 29 -7.74 0.59 0.89
C LEU A 29 -6.67 -0.31 1.51
N ARG A 30 -7.10 -1.29 2.31
CA ARG A 30 -6.20 -2.33 2.83
C ARG A 30 -5.60 -3.17 1.73
N ALA A 31 -6.41 -3.66 0.78
CA ALA A 31 -5.92 -4.43 -0.37
C ALA A 31 -4.85 -3.67 -1.17
N LEU A 32 -5.09 -2.40 -1.49
CA LEU A 32 -4.10 -1.56 -2.17
C LEU A 32 -2.80 -1.47 -1.38
N LEU A 33 -2.88 -1.23 -0.06
CA LEU A 33 -1.71 -1.18 0.80
C LEU A 33 -0.96 -2.53 0.82
N THR A 34 -1.68 -3.65 0.89
CA THR A 34 -1.10 -5.01 0.86
C THR A 34 -0.32 -5.24 -0.43
N VAL A 35 -0.93 -4.99 -1.59
CA VAL A 35 -0.32 -5.21 -2.91
C VAL A 35 0.96 -4.40 -3.07
N LEU A 36 0.95 -3.15 -2.60
CA LEU A 36 2.11 -2.27 -2.63
C LEU A 36 3.20 -2.71 -1.62
N ALA A 37 2.82 -3.15 -0.42
CA ALA A 37 3.76 -3.62 0.62
C ALA A 37 4.45 -4.94 0.26
N LEU A 38 3.75 -5.87 -0.38
CA LEU A 38 4.34 -7.08 -0.98
C LEU A 38 5.49 -6.74 -1.94
N ARG A 39 5.42 -5.57 -2.57
CA ARG A 39 6.40 -5.07 -3.54
C ARG A 39 7.06 -3.78 -3.05
N ALA A 40 7.29 -3.64 -1.74
CA ALA A 40 7.87 -2.45 -1.12
C ALA A 40 9.11 -1.94 -1.87
N GLY A 41 9.15 -0.63 -2.12
CA GLY A 41 10.24 0.01 -2.87
C GLY A 41 10.22 -0.23 -4.38
N ARG A 42 9.27 -1.01 -4.93
CA ARG A 42 9.13 -1.28 -6.37
C ARG A 42 7.85 -0.68 -6.94
N THR A 43 7.90 -0.24 -8.19
CA THR A 43 6.71 0.24 -8.91
C THR A 43 5.82 -0.93 -9.29
N VAL A 44 4.53 -0.84 -8.96
CA VAL A 44 3.50 -1.79 -9.38
C VAL A 44 2.65 -1.13 -10.48
N PRO A 45 2.50 -1.75 -11.66
CA PRO A 45 1.70 -1.19 -12.75
C PRO A 45 0.23 -1.00 -12.37
N VAL A 46 -0.42 -0.01 -12.98
CA VAL A 46 -1.86 0.28 -12.76
C VAL A 46 -2.73 -0.95 -13.03
N GLY A 47 -2.50 -1.68 -14.12
CA GLY A 47 -3.28 -2.88 -14.45
C GLY A 47 -3.20 -3.95 -13.35
N THR A 48 -1.98 -4.27 -12.90
CA THR A 48 -1.76 -5.21 -11.78
C THR A 48 -2.43 -4.73 -10.49
N LEU A 49 -2.35 -3.43 -10.19
CA LEU A 49 -3.03 -2.87 -9.01
C LEU A 49 -4.54 -2.97 -9.12
N VAL A 50 -5.11 -2.76 -10.31
CA VAL A 50 -6.54 -2.93 -10.54
C VAL A 50 -6.93 -4.39 -10.36
N ASP A 51 -6.21 -5.32 -10.98
CA ASP A 51 -6.54 -6.74 -10.92
C ASP A 51 -6.46 -7.28 -9.48
N GLU A 52 -5.38 -6.97 -8.76
CA GLU A 52 -5.18 -7.48 -7.38
C GLU A 52 -6.07 -6.78 -6.34
N VAL A 53 -6.36 -5.48 -6.51
CA VAL A 53 -7.24 -4.78 -5.56
C VAL A 53 -8.69 -5.23 -5.74
N TRP A 54 -9.12 -5.48 -6.98
CA TRP A 54 -10.48 -5.86 -7.34
C TRP A 54 -10.75 -7.34 -7.55
N ASP A 55 -9.73 -8.20 -7.44
CA ASP A 55 -9.85 -9.64 -7.65
C ASP A 55 -10.49 -9.96 -9.01
N GLY A 56 -10.09 -9.21 -10.04
CA GLY A 56 -10.60 -9.35 -11.40
C GLY A 56 -11.98 -8.72 -11.69
N ASP A 57 -12.65 -8.10 -10.71
CA ASP A 57 -13.94 -7.41 -10.91
C ASP A 57 -13.87 -5.89 -10.65
N PRO A 58 -13.20 -5.13 -11.53
CA PRO A 58 -13.03 -3.69 -11.35
C PRO A 58 -14.27 -2.88 -11.75
N PRO A 59 -14.47 -1.68 -11.17
CA PRO A 59 -15.52 -0.76 -11.61
C PRO A 59 -15.21 -0.26 -13.03
N ALA A 60 -16.24 0.27 -13.69
CA ALA A 60 -16.13 0.80 -15.05
C ALA A 60 -15.00 1.85 -15.20
N ASP A 61 -14.81 2.70 -14.19
CA ASP A 61 -13.66 3.61 -14.08
C ASP A 61 -12.64 3.10 -13.05
N ALA A 62 -11.93 2.04 -13.41
CA ALA A 62 -10.91 1.42 -12.56
C ALA A 62 -9.75 2.38 -12.24
N THR A 63 -9.34 3.20 -13.22
CA THR A 63 -8.23 4.14 -13.06
C THR A 63 -8.58 5.25 -12.09
N GLY A 64 -9.74 5.89 -12.25
CA GLY A 64 -10.21 6.92 -11.31
C GLY A 64 -10.43 6.35 -9.91
N ALA A 65 -10.98 5.14 -9.79
CA ALA A 65 -11.14 4.47 -8.51
C ALA A 65 -9.78 4.17 -7.83
N LEU A 66 -8.78 3.72 -8.57
CA LEU A 66 -7.43 3.49 -8.06
C LEU A 66 -6.78 4.81 -7.59
N GLN A 67 -6.88 5.87 -8.40
CA GLN A 67 -6.39 7.21 -8.03
C GLN A 67 -7.04 7.72 -6.74
N ALA A 68 -8.34 7.49 -6.55
CA ALA A 68 -9.06 7.85 -5.33
C ALA A 68 -8.54 7.08 -4.10
N LEU A 69 -8.27 5.78 -4.24
CA LEU A 69 -7.66 4.96 -3.19
C LEU A 69 -6.24 5.43 -2.85
N VAL A 70 -5.40 5.72 -3.85
CA VAL A 70 -4.05 6.27 -3.64
C VAL A 70 -4.12 7.63 -2.91
N GLY A 71 -5.00 8.52 -3.35
CA GLY A 71 -5.21 9.81 -2.69
C GLY A 71 -5.66 9.65 -1.24
N ARG A 72 -6.49 8.66 -0.95
CA ARG A 72 -6.90 8.33 0.42
C ARG A 72 -5.74 7.78 1.26
N LEU A 73 -4.92 6.87 0.73
CA LEU A 73 -3.72 6.38 1.42
C LEU A 73 -2.77 7.53 1.77
N ARG A 74 -2.50 8.42 0.82
CA ARG A 74 -1.65 9.61 1.04
C ARG A 74 -2.20 10.52 2.14
N ARG A 75 -3.51 10.74 2.20
CA ARG A 75 -4.13 11.51 3.28
C ARG A 75 -4.05 10.80 4.64
N THR A 76 -4.14 9.48 4.66
CA THR A 76 -4.13 8.68 5.90
C THR A 76 -2.73 8.46 6.46
N LEU A 77 -1.74 8.20 5.60
CA LEU A 77 -0.40 7.76 6.00
C LEU A 77 0.68 8.84 5.80
N GLY A 78 0.38 9.89 5.06
CA GLY A 78 1.32 10.95 4.67
C GLY A 78 1.50 11.01 3.16
N ALA A 79 1.63 12.23 2.62
CA ALA A 79 1.64 12.48 1.18
C ALA A 79 2.71 11.69 0.42
N ASP A 80 3.87 11.49 1.05
CA ASP A 80 5.01 10.81 0.44
C ASP A 80 4.89 9.28 0.47
N THR A 81 3.97 8.70 1.26
CA THR A 81 3.84 7.24 1.48
C THR A 81 3.74 6.44 0.17
N VAL A 82 3.09 7.03 -0.83
CA VAL A 82 2.93 6.39 -2.14
C VAL A 82 3.48 7.35 -3.20
N ALA A 83 4.53 6.95 -3.88
CA ALA A 83 5.06 7.67 -5.04
C ALA A 83 4.28 7.29 -6.30
N SER A 84 3.95 8.28 -7.12
CA SER A 84 3.57 8.03 -8.51
C SER A 84 4.84 7.73 -9.30
N ALA A 85 4.76 6.75 -10.20
CA ALA A 85 5.84 6.43 -11.14
C ALA A 85 5.22 6.20 -12.52
N ASP A 86 6.05 6.19 -13.56
CA ASP A 86 5.57 5.97 -14.92
C ASP A 86 4.80 4.63 -15.01
N GLY A 87 3.50 4.74 -15.31
CA GLY A 87 2.59 3.61 -15.44
C GLY A 87 2.14 2.94 -14.13
N GLY A 88 2.43 3.49 -12.95
CA GLY A 88 2.11 2.80 -11.69
C GLY A 88 2.32 3.58 -10.40
N TYR A 89 2.30 2.84 -9.30
CA TYR A 89 2.49 3.36 -7.95
C TYR A 89 3.50 2.52 -7.17
N ARG A 90 4.19 3.16 -6.23
CA ARG A 90 5.19 2.53 -5.38
C ARG A 90 4.99 2.94 -3.92
N LEU A 91 5.04 1.98 -3.00
CA LEU A 91 5.17 2.29 -1.57
C LEU A 91 6.58 2.82 -1.29
N THR A 92 6.69 3.98 -0.68
CA THR A 92 7.97 4.55 -0.23
C THR A 92 8.36 3.94 1.11
N ALA A 93 8.74 2.67 1.08
CA ALA A 93 9.13 1.90 2.26
C ALA A 93 10.38 1.08 1.93
N ALA A 94 11.29 0.95 2.88
CA ALA A 94 12.32 -0.06 2.79
C ALA A 94 11.68 -1.45 2.97
N PRO A 95 12.28 -2.53 2.44
CA PRO A 95 11.81 -3.88 2.73
C PRO A 95 11.65 -4.13 4.24
N ASP A 96 12.58 -3.63 5.04
CA ASP A 96 12.62 -3.75 6.51
C ASP A 96 11.47 -3.04 7.23
N ASP A 97 10.72 -2.19 6.55
CA ASP A 97 9.53 -1.56 7.12
C ASP A 97 8.31 -2.49 7.04
N VAL A 98 8.40 -3.61 6.30
CA VAL A 98 7.31 -4.59 6.14
C VAL A 98 7.64 -5.89 6.88
N ASP A 99 6.70 -6.38 7.69
CA ASP A 99 6.87 -7.60 8.49
C ASP A 99 7.19 -8.86 7.67
N LEU A 100 6.60 -9.01 6.47
CA LEU A 100 6.89 -10.10 5.54
C LEU A 100 8.38 -10.16 5.19
N HIS A 101 8.93 -9.07 4.65
CA HIS A 101 10.32 -9.04 4.20
C HIS A 101 11.30 -9.13 5.37
N ARG A 102 10.89 -8.74 6.59
CA ARG A 102 11.67 -9.00 7.82
C ARG A 102 11.67 -10.47 8.19
N PHE A 103 10.52 -11.13 8.09
CA PHE A 103 10.35 -12.55 8.40
C PHE A 103 11.16 -13.44 7.45
N GLU A 104 11.18 -13.14 6.14
CA GLU A 104 11.92 -13.91 5.12
C GLU A 104 13.46 -13.90 5.30
N ARG A 105 14.00 -13.05 6.17
CA ARG A 105 15.45 -12.97 6.45
C ARG A 105 15.87 -13.63 7.76
N LEU A 106 14.92 -14.23 8.48
CA LEU A 106 15.18 -15.01 9.71
C LEU A 106 15.51 -16.46 9.36
#